data_AF-A0A0R3PTH6-F1
#
_entry.id   AF-A0A0R3PTH6-F1
#
_cell.length_a   1.000
_cell.length_b   1.000
_cell.length_c   1.000
_cell.angle_alpha   90.00
_cell.angle_beta   90.00
_cell.angle_gamma   90.00
#
_symmetry.space_group_name_H-M   'P 1'
#
loop_
_entity.id
_entity.type
_entity.pdbx_description
1 polymer ?
#
loop_
_entity_poly.entity_id
_entity_poly.type
_entity_poly.pdbx_seq_one_letter_code
_entity_poly.pdbx_strand_id
1 'polypeptide(L)'
;LYDTGCWYFQIESIDFRSLRDIFENSAKVYSACADNLTPVPDDHHIVLRNLPEEEKRHYWRKGLGAISRGEVAVIVLAGGQSSRLGSSAPKGNSGFENPIVEFSSTVLFSFESA
;
A
#
# COMPACT_ATOMS: atom_id res chain seq x y z
N LEU A 1 -8.45 -33.20 -22.72
CA LEU A 1 -9.78 -32.57 -22.54
C LEU A 1 -9.50 -31.14 -22.14
N TYR A 2 -9.85 -30.19 -23.00
CA TYR A 2 -9.36 -28.81 -22.97
C TYR A 2 -9.97 -28.03 -21.81
N ASP A 3 -9.16 -27.24 -21.12
CA ASP A 3 -9.49 -26.31 -20.03
C ASP A 3 -10.29 -25.11 -20.55
N THR A 4 -11.45 -25.35 -21.17
CA THR A 4 -12.30 -24.30 -21.74
C THR A 4 -13.14 -23.58 -20.69
N GLY A 5 -13.29 -24.18 -19.50
CA GLY A 5 -14.05 -23.60 -18.39
C GLY A 5 -13.38 -22.37 -17.79
N CYS A 6 -12.08 -22.43 -17.49
CA CYS A 6 -11.36 -21.30 -16.87
C CYS A 6 -11.33 -20.06 -17.79
N TRP A 7 -11.15 -20.26 -19.10
CA TRP A 7 -11.17 -19.19 -20.09
C TRP A 7 -12.51 -18.47 -20.18
N TYR A 8 -13.62 -19.22 -20.10
CA TYR A 8 -14.96 -18.67 -20.16
C TYR A 8 -15.24 -17.76 -18.95
N PHE A 9 -14.95 -18.23 -17.74
CA PHE A 9 -15.10 -17.43 -16.52
C PHE A 9 -14.20 -16.19 -16.52
N GLN A 10 -12.98 -16.31 -17.03
CA GLN A 10 -12.08 -15.17 -17.12
C GLN A 10 -12.65 -14.08 -18.03
N ILE A 11 -13.18 -14.44 -19.21
CA ILE A 11 -13.76 -13.49 -20.15
C ILE A 11 -15.05 -12.85 -19.58
N GLU A 12 -15.91 -13.63 -18.93
CA GLU A 12 -17.12 -13.09 -18.29
C GLU A 12 -16.82 -12.15 -17.12
N SER A 13 -15.69 -12.35 -16.41
CA SER A 13 -15.29 -11.50 -15.29
C SER A 13 -14.76 -10.12 -15.71
N ILE A 14 -14.47 -9.92 -17.00
CA ILE A 14 -13.88 -8.68 -17.51
C ILE A 14 -14.98 -7.73 -17.99
N ASP A 15 -15.07 -6.55 -17.37
CA ASP A 15 -15.88 -5.46 -17.90
C ASP A 15 -15.15 -4.71 -19.01
N PHE A 16 -15.45 -5.07 -20.26
CA PHE A 16 -14.86 -4.47 -21.45
C PHE A 16 -15.18 -2.98 -21.62
N ARG A 17 -16.28 -2.47 -21.04
CA ARG A 17 -16.61 -1.05 -21.12
C ARG A 17 -15.66 -0.25 -20.24
N SER A 18 -15.56 -0.63 -18.97
CA SER A 18 -14.62 -0.03 -18.03
C SER A 18 -13.16 -0.15 -18.50
N LEU A 19 -12.79 -1.30 -19.07
CA LEU A 19 -11.45 -1.50 -19.63
C LEU A 19 -11.14 -0.51 -20.76
N ARG A 20 -12.08 -0.31 -21.69
CA ARG A 20 -11.92 0.68 -22.77
C ARG A 20 -11.79 2.09 -22.21
N ASP A 21 -12.61 2.47 -21.24
CA ASP A 21 -12.57 3.79 -20.64
C ASP A 21 -11.22 4.03 -19.91
N ILE A 22 -10.72 3.05 -19.17
CA ILE A 22 -9.41 3.10 -18.52
C ILE A 22 -8.30 3.24 -19.56
N PHE A 23 -8.35 2.43 -20.63
CA PHE A 23 -7.36 2.48 -21.70
C PHE A 23 -7.34 3.84 -22.40
N GLU A 24 -8.50 4.32 -22.87
CA GLU A 24 -8.63 5.61 -23.52
C GLU A 24 -8.20 6.76 -22.61
N ASN A 25 -8.52 6.70 -21.31
CA ASN A 25 -8.07 7.70 -20.35
C ASN A 25 -6.56 7.63 -20.07
N SER A 26 -5.96 6.44 -20.04
CA SER A 26 -4.52 6.27 -19.87
C SER A 26 -3.70 6.70 -21.09
N ALA A 27 -4.28 6.55 -22.29
CA ALA A 27 -3.66 6.93 -23.55
C ALA A 27 -3.73 8.45 -23.82
N LYS A 28 -4.63 9.17 -23.12
CA LYS A 28 -4.62 10.64 -23.13
C LYS A 28 -3.35 11.11 -22.45
N VAL A 29 -2.53 11.89 -23.18
CA VAL A 29 -1.30 12.48 -22.66
C VAL A 29 -1.66 13.49 -21.57
N TYR A 30 -1.59 13.07 -20.30
CA TYR A 30 -1.50 14.00 -19.19
C TYR A 30 -0.06 14.52 -19.15
N SER A 31 0.18 15.64 -19.83
CA SER A 31 1.45 16.36 -19.65
C SER A 31 1.35 17.09 -18.33
N ALA A 32 1.89 16.49 -17.26
CA ALA A 32 2.07 17.20 -16.00
C ALA A 32 2.97 18.39 -16.28
N CYS A 33 2.40 19.59 -16.31
CA CYS A 33 3.16 20.82 -16.54
C CYS A 33 4.03 21.07 -15.31
N ALA A 34 5.34 21.03 -15.49
CA ALA A 34 6.30 21.28 -14.41
C ALA A 34 6.11 22.69 -13.79
N ASP A 35 5.53 23.62 -14.54
CA ASP A 35 5.27 25.00 -14.10
C ASP A 35 4.23 25.10 -12.97
N ASN A 36 3.41 24.06 -12.75
CA ASN A 36 2.39 24.01 -11.70
C ASN A 36 2.80 23.20 -10.46
N LEU A 37 4.06 22.73 -10.41
CA LEU A 37 4.56 22.00 -9.24
C LEU A 37 5.06 22.98 -8.19
N THR A 38 4.34 23.08 -7.08
CA THR A 38 4.80 23.80 -5.89
C THR A 38 5.15 22.82 -4.76
N PRO A 39 6.08 23.18 -3.87
CA PRO A 39 6.33 22.41 -2.66
C PRO A 39 5.06 22.27 -1.81
N VAL A 40 4.98 21.19 -1.02
CA VAL A 40 3.93 21.05 -0.01
C VAL A 40 4.08 22.20 1.00
N PRO A 41 3.00 22.96 1.28
CA PRO A 41 3.03 24.05 2.26
C PRO A 41 3.56 23.61 3.64
N ASP A 42 4.22 24.54 4.35
CA ASP A 42 4.87 24.28 5.65
C ASP A 42 3.88 23.93 6.77
N ASP A 43 2.63 24.35 6.66
CA ASP A 43 1.54 24.03 7.58
C ASP A 43 0.91 22.64 7.32
N HIS A 44 1.19 22.03 6.16
CA HIS A 44 0.62 20.75 5.74
C HIS A 44 1.60 19.57 5.89
N HIS A 45 2.80 19.81 6.43
CA HIS A 45 3.76 18.75 6.67
C HIS A 45 4.53 18.97 7.98
N ILE A 46 5.06 17.89 8.52
CA ILE A 46 5.82 17.92 9.76
C ILE A 46 7.08 17.09 9.56
N VAL A 47 8.24 17.66 9.90
CA VAL A 47 9.53 16.96 9.82
C VAL A 47 9.91 16.43 11.18
N LEU A 48 9.79 15.11 11.40
CA LEU A 48 10.00 14.45 12.70
C LEU A 48 11.31 14.85 13.40
N ARG A 49 12.39 15.10 12.64
CA ARG A 49 13.69 15.51 13.19
C ARG A 49 13.67 16.89 13.85
N ASN A 50 12.77 17.77 13.43
CA ASN A 50 12.68 19.15 13.89
C ASN A 50 11.71 19.31 15.07
N LEU A 51 10.97 18.26 15.46
CA LEU A 51 10.02 18.34 16.57
C LEU A 51 10.74 18.28 17.92
N PRO A 52 10.27 19.05 18.92
CA PRO A 52 10.68 18.86 20.30
C PRO A 52 10.22 17.50 20.84
N GLU A 53 10.96 16.95 21.80
CA GLU A 53 10.65 15.65 22.40
C GLU A 53 9.27 15.59 23.06
N GLU A 54 8.77 16.72 23.56
CA GLU A 54 7.42 16.81 24.14
C GLU A 54 6.34 16.52 23.09
N GLU A 55 6.43 17.11 21.91
CA GLU A 55 5.45 16.87 20.83
C GLU A 55 5.55 15.44 20.30
N LYS A 56 6.75 14.89 20.16
CA LYS A 56 6.92 13.47 19.78
C LYS A 56 6.20 12.55 20.77
N ARG A 57 6.37 12.80 22.07
CA ARG A 57 5.68 12.03 23.13
C ARG A 57 4.16 12.24 23.10
N HIS A 58 3.71 13.45 22.78
CA HIS A 58 2.29 13.75 22.61
C HIS A 58 1.68 12.90 21.48
N TYR A 59 2.29 12.92 20.28
CA TYR A 59 1.82 12.13 19.14
C TYR A 59 1.87 10.63 19.42
N TRP A 60 2.94 10.15 20.06
CA TRP A 60 3.07 8.75 20.45
C TRP A 60 1.93 8.28 21.35
N ARG A 61 1.62 9.04 22.42
CA ARG A 61 0.53 8.72 23.33
C ARG A 61 -0.84 8.79 22.66
N LYS A 62 -1.04 9.76 21.75
CA LYS A 62 -2.28 9.89 20.98
C LYS A 62 -2.50 8.68 20.07
N GLY A 63 -1.45 8.21 19.40
CA GLY A 63 -1.47 7.01 18.56
C GLY A 63 -1.81 5.75 19.38
N LEU A 64 -1.10 5.52 20.49
CA LEU A 64 -1.38 4.40 21.39
C LEU A 64 -2.82 4.42 21.91
N GLY A 65 -3.34 5.60 22.26
CA GLY A 65 -4.73 5.73 22.69
C GLY A 65 -5.75 5.40 21.59
N ALA A 66 -5.45 5.71 20.32
CA ALA A 66 -6.31 5.33 19.20
C ALA A 66 -6.25 3.82 18.93
N ILE A 67 -5.08 3.20 19.07
CA ILE A 67 -4.88 1.76 18.97
C ILE A 67 -5.70 1.04 20.05
N SER A 68 -5.59 1.47 21.31
CA SER A 68 -6.32 0.84 22.42
C SER A 68 -7.84 0.98 22.34
N ARG A 69 -8.35 1.95 21.56
CA ARG A 69 -9.78 2.08 21.25
C ARG A 69 -10.23 1.31 20.01
N GLY A 70 -9.32 0.63 19.31
CA GLY A 70 -9.61 -0.08 18.07
C GLY A 70 -9.93 0.86 16.89
N GLU A 71 -9.45 2.11 16.93
CA GLU A 71 -9.71 3.13 15.89
C GLU A 71 -8.69 3.09 14.73
N VAL A 72 -7.73 2.16 14.78
CA VAL A 72 -6.62 2.08 13.82
C VAL A 72 -6.64 0.74 13.11
N ALA A 73 -6.56 0.77 11.77
CA ALA A 73 -6.38 -0.41 10.93
C ALA A 73 -5.20 -0.21 9.98
N VAL A 74 -4.55 -1.30 9.58
CA VAL A 74 -3.43 -1.28 8.63
C VAL A 74 -3.79 -2.01 7.35
N ILE A 75 -3.58 -1.34 6.21
CA ILE A 75 -3.75 -1.92 4.87
C ILE A 75 -2.36 -2.18 4.30
N VAL A 76 -2.05 -3.46 4.07
CA VAL A 76 -0.78 -3.88 3.47
C VAL A 76 -0.97 -4.12 1.96
N LEU A 77 -0.32 -3.29 1.14
CA LEU A 77 -0.31 -3.46 -0.31
C LEU A 77 0.74 -4.50 -0.75
N ALA A 78 0.35 -5.79 -0.75
CA ALA A 78 1.24 -6.92 -1.03
C ALA A 78 1.09 -7.55 -2.44
N GLY A 79 0.30 -6.96 -3.34
CA GLY A 79 -0.04 -7.56 -4.65
C GLY A 79 1.04 -7.50 -5.74
N GLY A 80 2.21 -6.93 -5.45
CA GLY A 80 3.27 -6.79 -6.46
C GLY A 80 3.94 -8.12 -6.80
N GLN A 81 4.01 -8.46 -8.08
CA GLN A 81 4.76 -9.63 -8.56
C GLN A 81 6.28 -9.45 -8.40
N SER A 82 6.96 -10.47 -7.85
CA SER A 82 8.41 -10.45 -7.55
C SER A 82 9.29 -10.79 -8.76
N SER A 83 8.78 -10.70 -9.98
CA SER A 83 9.50 -11.15 -11.18
C SER A 83 10.85 -10.45 -11.37
N ARG A 84 11.01 -9.21 -10.87
CA ARG A 84 12.30 -8.48 -10.85
C ARG A 84 13.34 -9.04 -9.87
N LEU A 85 12.91 -9.81 -8.87
CA LEU A 85 13.74 -10.45 -7.84
C LEU A 85 14.03 -11.93 -8.14
N GLY A 86 13.63 -12.44 -9.31
CA GLY A 86 13.89 -13.83 -9.72
C GLY A 86 13.14 -14.89 -8.90
N SER A 87 12.14 -14.48 -8.11
CA SER A 87 11.33 -15.39 -7.30
C SER A 87 9.90 -15.47 -7.84
N SER A 88 9.35 -16.69 -7.83
CA SER A 88 7.94 -16.95 -8.17
C SER A 88 7.00 -16.69 -6.98
N ALA A 89 7.54 -16.39 -5.80
CA ALA A 89 6.78 -16.09 -4.61
C ALA A 89 6.35 -14.60 -4.57
N PRO A 90 5.22 -14.26 -3.92
CA PRO A 90 4.83 -12.86 -3.69
C PRO A 90 5.93 -12.11 -2.93
N LYS A 91 6.07 -10.80 -3.14
CA LYS A 91 7.22 -9.99 -2.65
C LYS A 91 7.49 -10.11 -1.15
N GLY A 92 6.46 -10.41 -0.37
CA GLY A 92 6.56 -10.60 1.06
C GLY A 92 7.10 -11.96 1.53
N ASN A 93 7.26 -12.93 0.63
CA ASN A 93 7.70 -14.30 0.91
C ASN A 93 8.98 -14.69 0.15
N SER A 94 9.89 -13.73 -0.01
CA SER A 94 11.11 -13.87 -0.81
C SER A 94 12.22 -14.64 -0.12
N GLY A 95 11.95 -15.82 0.46
CA GLY A 95 12.98 -16.77 0.92
C GLY A 95 14.03 -16.25 1.91
N PHE A 96 13.86 -15.06 2.47
CA PHE A 96 14.67 -14.55 3.57
C PHE A 96 14.27 -15.29 4.86
N GLU A 97 15.24 -15.43 5.76
CA GLU A 97 15.12 -16.17 7.04
C GLU A 97 13.95 -15.68 7.92
N ASN A 98 13.40 -14.49 7.64
CA ASN A 98 12.10 -14.02 8.13
C ASN A 98 11.32 -13.30 7.01
N PRO A 99 10.16 -13.81 6.56
CA PRO A 99 9.36 -13.14 5.55
C PRO A 99 8.78 -11.81 6.06
N ILE A 100 8.74 -10.80 5.18
CA ILE A 100 8.35 -9.41 5.52
C ILE A 100 6.91 -9.34 6.05
N VAL A 101 6.03 -10.20 5.54
CA VAL A 101 4.64 -10.29 6.00
C VAL A 101 4.56 -10.77 7.43
N GLU A 102 5.39 -11.74 7.80
CA GLU A 102 5.45 -12.28 9.16
C GLU A 102 6.01 -11.22 10.12
N PHE A 103 7.08 -10.53 9.74
CA PHE A 103 7.61 -9.42 10.53
C PHE A 103 6.58 -8.30 10.73
N SER A 104 5.88 -7.90 9.67
CA SER A 104 4.81 -6.88 9.75
C SER A 104 3.66 -7.35 10.65
N SER A 105 3.28 -8.63 10.58
CA SER A 105 2.20 -9.20 11.39
C SER A 105 2.57 -9.28 12.87
N THR A 106 3.79 -9.70 13.21
CA THR A 106 4.26 -9.78 14.60
C THR A 106 4.31 -8.41 15.27
N VAL A 107 4.75 -7.38 14.52
CA VAL A 107 4.72 -5.99 15.02
C VAL A 107 3.27 -5.54 15.23
N LEU A 108 2.36 -5.81 14.28
CA LEU A 108 0.93 -5.49 14.39
C LEU A 108 0.24 -6.18 15.58
N PHE A 109 0.43 -7.49 15.76
CA PHE A 109 -0.15 -8.25 16.87
C PHE A 109 0.40 -7.82 18.23
N SER A 110 1.66 -7.39 18.30
CA SER A 110 2.24 -6.81 19.51
C SER A 110 1.57 -5.50 19.93
N PHE A 111 1.00 -4.75 18.98
CA PHE A 111 0.24 -3.53 19.25
C PHE A 111 -1.22 -3.79 19.65
N GLU A 112 -1.82 -4.90 19.21
CA GLU A 112 -3.19 -5.29 19.59
C GLU A 112 -3.26 -5.90 21.01
N SER A 113 -2.13 -6.44 21.50
CA SER A 113 -2.01 -7.08 22.83
C SER A 113 -1.53 -6.14 23.95
N ALA A 114 -1.31 -4.86 23.67
CA ALA A 114 -0.78 -3.85 24.60
C ALA A 114 -1.82 -2.77 24.94
#